data_AF-A0A662SEA5-F1
#
_entry.id   AF-A0A662SEA5-F1
#
_cell.length_a   1.000
_cell.length_b   1.000
_cell.length_c   1.000
_cell.angle_alpha   90.00
_cell.angle_beta   90.00
_cell.angle_gamma   90.00
#
_symmetry.space_group_name_H-M   'P 1'
#
loop_
_entity.id
_entity.type
_entity.pdbx_description
1 polymer ?
#
loop_
_entity_poly.entity_id
_entity_poly.type
_entity_poly.pdbx_seq_one_letter_code
_entity_poly.pdbx_strand_id
1 'polypeptide(L)' 'MSKAPVQFSDLAYPVIIFDNCVQVGCEKYSYSEWKSFTEREIKRMDGSKALEFYPVLMDILKPIFDRLND' A
#
# COMPACT_ATOMS: atom_id res chain seq x y z
N MET A 1 14.11 -7.00 -16.44
CA MET A 1 12.74 -6.72 -16.93
C MET A 1 11.88 -6.45 -15.72
N SER A 2 11.13 -5.35 -15.69
CA SER A 2 10.19 -5.06 -14.60
C SER A 2 9.03 -6.05 -14.66
N LYS A 3 8.54 -6.52 -13.52
CA LYS A 3 7.38 -7.42 -13.50
C LYS A 3 6.12 -6.65 -13.87
N ALA A 4 5.14 -7.35 -14.44
CA ALA A 4 3.82 -6.76 -14.63
C ALA A 4 3.24 -6.39 -13.25
N PRO A 5 2.65 -5.19 -13.10
CA PRO A 5 2.09 -4.78 -11.83
C PRO A 5 0.90 -5.68 -11.45
N VAL A 6 0.75 -5.93 -10.15
CA VAL A 6 -0.37 -6.71 -9.61
C VAL A 6 -1.48 -5.75 -9.20
N GLN A 7 -2.73 -6.01 -9.62
CA GLN A 7 -3.88 -5.17 -9.31
C GLN A 7 -4.87 -5.89 -8.39
N PHE A 8 -5.40 -5.16 -7.41
CA PHE A 8 -6.49 -5.59 -6.54
C PHE A 8 -7.64 -4.60 -6.66
N SER A 9 -8.79 -5.07 -7.14
CA SER A 9 -9.99 -4.25 -7.34
C SER A 9 -11.07 -4.51 -6.27
N ASP A 10 -10.94 -5.56 -5.45
CA ASP A 10 -11.93 -5.97 -4.44
C ASP A 10 -11.68 -5.35 -3.05
N LEU A 11 -10.74 -4.41 -2.95
CA LEU A 11 -10.45 -3.69 -1.72
C LEU A 11 -11.24 -2.38 -1.65
N ALA A 12 -11.29 -1.77 -0.46
CA ALA A 12 -11.95 -0.47 -0.24
C ALA A 12 -11.44 0.64 -1.19
N TYR A 13 -10.18 0.52 -1.65
CA TYR A 13 -9.59 1.37 -2.67
C TYR A 13 -8.92 0.46 -3.72
N PRO A 14 -8.94 0.82 -5.02
CA PRO A 14 -8.14 0.14 -6.03
C PRO A 14 -6.66 0.17 -5.66
N VAL A 15 -5.98 -0.98 -5.70
CA VAL A 15 -4.55 -1.07 -5.40
C VAL A 15 -3.79 -1.60 -6.60
N ILE A 16 -2.68 -0.95 -6.94
CA ILE A 16 -1.73 -1.43 -7.95
C ILE A 16 -0.35 -1.50 -7.31
N ILE A 17 0.24 -2.69 -7.31
CA ILE A 17 1.57 -2.97 -6.76
C ILE A 17 2.58 -2.98 -7.90
N PHE A 18 3.62 -2.15 -7.80
CA PHE A 18 4.75 -2.08 -8.72
C PHE A 18 6.02 -2.64 -8.08
N ASP A 19 7.14 -2.64 -8.78
CA ASP A 19 8.40 -3.19 -8.24
C ASP A 19 8.93 -2.38 -7.03
N ASN A 20 8.65 -1.08 -6.92
CA ASN A 20 9.23 -0.18 -5.90
C ASN A 20 8.21 0.70 -5.16
N CYS A 21 6.92 0.60 -5.49
CA CYS A 21 5.88 1.48 -4.97
C CYS A 21 4.52 0.80 -5.04
N VAL A 22 3.56 1.38 -4.32
CA VAL A 22 2.15 1.01 -4.35
C VAL A 22 1.33 2.22 -4.74
N GLN A 23 0.33 2.01 -5.58
CA GLN A 23 -0.72 2.98 -5.84
C GLN A 23 -1.98 2.55 -5.09
N VAL A 24 -2.59 3.49 -4.37
CA VAL A 24 -3.84 3.31 -3.62
C VAL A 24 -4.81 4.39 -4.08
N GLY A 25 -5.89 3.97 -4.75
CA GLY A 25 -6.74 4.89 -5.49
C GLY A 25 -5.95 5.63 -6.56
N CYS A 26 -5.96 6.96 -6.49
CA CYS A 26 -5.22 7.83 -7.42
C CYS A 26 -3.80 8.15 -6.93
N GLU A 27 -3.51 7.92 -5.65
CA GLU A 27 -2.25 8.33 -5.02
C GLU A 27 -1.22 7.21 -5.10
N LYS A 28 0.06 7.58 -5.22
CA LYS A 28 1.16 6.63 -5.38
C LYS A 28 2.27 6.93 -4.38
N TYR A 29 2.73 5.89 -3.69
CA TYR A 29 3.70 5.99 -2.60
C TYR A 29 4.79 4.93 -2.78
N SER A 30 6.05 5.30 -2.54
CA SER A 30 7.12 4.31 -2.38
C SER A 30 6.82 3.39 -1.19
N TYR A 31 7.42 2.20 -1.19
CA TYR A 31 7.27 1.29 -0.05
C TYR A 31 7.79 1.86 1.27
N SER A 32 8.85 2.67 1.22
CA SER A 32 9.37 3.38 2.38
C SER A 32 8.40 4.42 2.91
N GLU A 33 7.80 5.23 2.03
CA GLU A 33 6.80 6.22 2.41
C GLU A 33 5.58 5.53 3.01
N TRP A 34 5.06 4.50 2.35
CA TRP A 34 3.88 3.78 2.81
C TRP A 34 4.06 3.22 4.22
N LYS A 35 5.21 2.59 4.51
CA LYS A 35 5.55 2.08 5.85
C LYS A 35 5.72 3.18 6.91
N SER A 36 6.08 4.39 6.50
CA SER A 36 6.40 5.48 7.40
C SER A 36 5.16 6.21 7.94
N PHE A 37 3.99 5.98 7.34
CA PHE A 37 2.78 6.66 7.75
C PHE A 37 2.36 6.27 9.16
N THR A 38 2.13 7.30 9.97
CA THR A 38 1.52 7.16 11.29
C THR A 38 0.02 6.96 11.18
N GLU A 39 -0.59 6.36 12.20
CA GLU A 39 -2.06 6.23 12.29
C GLU A 39 -2.77 7.58 12.10
N ARG A 40 -2.19 8.68 12.62
CA ARG A 40 -2.75 10.02 12.46
C ARG A 40 -2.73 10.49 11.01
N GLU A 41 -1.68 10.20 10.26
CA GLU A 41 -1.58 10.54 8.84
C GLU A 41 -2.53 9.71 7.99
N ILE A 42 -2.60 8.40 8.24
CA ILE A 42 -3.58 7.52 7.60
C ILE A 42 -5.01 7.99 7.88
N LYS A 43 -5.34 8.31 9.13
CA LYS A 43 -6.65 8.84 9.51
C LYS A 43 -6.98 10.16 8.80
N ARG A 44 -5.98 10.99 8.48
CA ARG A 44 -6.20 12.24 7.73
C ARG A 44 -6.54 12.00 6.26
N MET A 45 -6.21 10.84 5.70
CA MET A 45 -6.49 10.53 4.29
C MET A 45 -7.98 10.31 4.04
N ASP A 46 -8.63 9.42 4.83
CA ASP A 46 -10.07 9.12 4.68
C ASP A 46 -10.71 8.62 5.99
N GLY A 47 -10.26 9.17 7.13
CA GLY A 47 -10.83 8.89 8.44
C GLY A 47 -10.72 7.42 8.84
N SER A 48 -11.81 6.88 9.40
CA SER A 48 -11.85 5.50 9.89
C SER A 48 -11.71 4.46 8.78
N LYS A 49 -12.13 4.76 7.54
CA LYS A 49 -12.00 3.82 6.41
C LYS A 49 -10.53 3.57 6.08
N ALA A 50 -9.72 4.62 6.08
CA ALA A 50 -8.28 4.50 5.88
C ALA A 50 -7.63 3.68 7.00
N LEU A 51 -8.10 3.81 8.24
CA LEU A 51 -7.59 3.03 9.38
C LEU A 51 -7.94 1.54 9.30
N GLU A 52 -9.09 1.19 8.74
CA GLU A 52 -9.46 -0.21 8.50
C GLU A 52 -8.70 -0.80 7.32
N PHE A 53 -8.49 -0.01 6.27
CA PHE A 53 -7.83 -0.46 5.04
C PHE A 53 -6.31 -0.60 5.17
N TYR A 54 -5.65 0.35 5.82
CA TYR A 54 -4.19 0.38 5.92
C TYR A 54 -3.55 -0.92 6.44
N PRO A 55 -3.99 -1.52 7.56
CA PRO A 55 -3.43 -2.79 8.04
C PRO A 55 -3.64 -3.95 7.05
N VAL A 56 -4.80 -3.99 6.38
CA VAL A 56 -5.08 -5.03 5.36
C VAL A 56 -4.08 -4.95 4.21
N LEU A 57 -3.82 -3.74 3.70
CA LEU A 57 -2.83 -3.57 2.64
C LEU A 57 -1.40 -3.85 3.15
N MET A 58 -1.08 -3.51 4.40
CA MET A 58 0.22 -3.84 4.99
C MET A 58 0.46 -5.35 5.05
N ASP A 59 -0.56 -6.16 5.36
CA ASP A 59 -0.47 -7.62 5.34
C ASP A 59 -0.24 -8.17 3.93
N ILE A 60 -0.89 -7.60 2.91
CA ILE A 60 -0.67 -7.96 1.50
C ILE A 60 0.75 -7.62 1.04
N LEU A 61 1.29 -6.48 1.49
CA LEU A 61 2.63 -6.02 1.11
C LEU A 61 3.76 -6.70 1.89
N LYS A 62 3.47 -7.29 3.06
CA LYS A 62 4.48 -7.91 3.94
C LYS A 62 5.41 -8.91 3.21
N PRO A 63 4.92 -9.87 2.40
CA PRO A 63 5.81 -10.79 1.68
C PRO A 63 6.66 -10.09 0.60
N ILE A 64 6.28 -8.91 0.13
CA ILE A 64 7.08 -8.10 -0.79
C ILE A 64 8.19 -7.42 -0.02
N PHE A 65 7.87 -6.85 1.14
CA PHE A 65 8.83 -6.21 2.02
C PHE A 65 9.92 -7.16 2.51
N ASP A 66 9.55 -8.39 2.85
CA ASP A 66 10.50 -9.40 3.31
C ASP A 66 11.53 -9.74 2.21
N ARG A 67 11.14 -9.66 0.92
CA ARG A 67 12.02 -9.90 -0.23
C ARG A 67 12.91 -8.72 -0.63
N LEU A 68 12.59 -7.51 -0.16
CA LEU A 68 13.35 -6.30 -0.47
C LEU A 68 14.43 -6.00 0.57
N ASN A 69 14.41 -6.68 1.71
CA ASN A 69 15.36 -6.52 2.81
C ASN A 69 16.44 -7.64 2.83
N ASP A 70 16.59 -8.40 1.74
CA ASP A 70 17.68 -9.36 1.48
C ASP A 70 18.83 -8.72 0.68
#